data_AF-A0A2K2V7J7-F1
#
_entry.id   AF-A0A2K2V7J7-F1
#
_cell.length_a   1.000
_cell.length_b   1.000
_cell.length_c   1.000
_cell.angle_alpha   90.00
_cell.angle_beta   90.00
_cell.angle_gamma   90.00
#
_symmetry.space_group_name_H-M   'P 1'
#
loop_
_entity.id
_entity.type
_entity.pdbx_description
1 polymer ?
#
loop_
_entity_poly.entity_id
_entity_poly.type
_entity_poly.pdbx_seq_one_letter_code
_entity_poly.pdbx_strand_id
1 'polypeptide(L)'
;MRKENRGGVFSWFDFRNYSLERFLYTMHRVSGIGLVIWIAIHTMQNAFPKLFPFMYGWEYTILLLLLSFHAANGMRLLITELGFLLGKTYRPVYPYKMGVIYGTQKKFTIVMLLIFFMIFLVMFYYLMLNMRVIT
;
A
#
# COMPACT_ATOMS: atom_id res chain seq x y z
N MET A 1 -30.59 -2.47 4.37
CA MET A 1 -30.26 -1.55 3.26
C MET A 1 -28.79 -1.20 3.35
N ARG A 2 -27.98 -1.50 2.32
CA ARG A 2 -26.56 -1.11 2.26
C ARG A 2 -26.52 0.41 2.08
N LYS A 3 -26.04 1.18 3.07
CA LYS A 3 -25.81 2.61 2.89
C LYS A 3 -24.90 2.77 1.66
N GLU A 4 -25.39 3.44 0.63
CA GLU A 4 -24.56 3.79 -0.53
C GLU A 4 -23.33 4.54 -0.02
N ASN A 5 -22.15 4.12 -0.49
CA ASN A 5 -20.89 4.73 -0.11
C ASN A 5 -20.73 6.08 -0.81
N ARG A 6 -21.54 7.08 -0.41
CA ARG A 6 -21.58 8.44 -0.97
C ARG A 6 -20.52 9.38 -0.38
N GLY A 7 -19.66 8.91 0.53
CA GLY A 7 -18.72 9.76 1.27
C GLY A 7 -17.45 10.17 0.52
N GLY A 8 -17.30 9.83 -0.76
CA GLY A 8 -16.19 10.29 -1.61
C GLY A 8 -14.80 10.04 -1.00
N VAL A 9 -13.88 11.01 -1.13
CA VAL A 9 -12.51 10.93 -0.59
C VAL A 9 -12.50 10.90 0.94
N PHE A 10 -13.46 11.57 1.59
CA PHE A 10 -13.56 11.58 3.06
C PHE A 10 -13.95 10.21 3.64
N SER A 11 -14.67 9.38 2.88
CA SER A 11 -14.97 7.99 3.28
C SER A 11 -13.74 7.09 3.41
N TRP A 12 -12.59 7.53 2.88
CA TRP A 12 -11.32 6.81 2.97
C TRP A 12 -10.73 6.86 4.38
N PHE A 13 -11.23 7.74 5.25
CA PHE A 13 -10.74 7.91 6.62
C PHE A 13 -11.79 7.54 7.69
N ASP A 14 -12.89 6.89 7.29
CA ASP A 14 -13.93 6.45 8.23
C ASP A 14 -13.56 5.15 8.98
N PHE A 15 -12.60 5.21 9.89
CA PHE A 15 -12.00 4.05 10.57
C PHE A 15 -12.94 3.21 11.46
N ARG A 16 -14.20 3.62 11.63
CA ARG A 16 -15.14 3.03 12.61
C ARG A 16 -15.52 1.56 12.32
N ASN A 17 -15.32 1.07 11.09
CA ASN A 17 -15.63 -0.32 10.68
C ASN A 17 -14.65 -0.85 9.61
N TYR A 18 -13.34 -0.60 9.77
CA TYR A 18 -12.37 -1.03 8.75
C TYR A 18 -12.07 -2.52 8.87
N SER A 19 -12.42 -3.29 7.83
CA SER A 19 -11.76 -4.57 7.60
C SER A 19 -10.30 -4.31 7.23
N LEU A 20 -9.42 -5.27 7.50
CA LEU A 20 -8.02 -5.21 7.09
C LEU A 20 -7.89 -4.88 5.60
N GLU A 21 -8.76 -5.45 4.77
CA GLU A 21 -8.79 -5.18 3.32
C GLU A 21 -9.13 -3.72 2.99
N ARG A 22 -10.12 -3.13 3.68
CA ARG A 22 -10.48 -1.72 3.48
C ARG A 22 -9.34 -0.79 3.89
N PHE A 23 -8.67 -1.11 5.01
CA PHE A 23 -7.48 -0.39 5.44
C PHE A 23 -6.36 -0.46 4.38
N LEU A 24 -6.01 -1.66 3.93
CA LEU A 24 -4.97 -1.85 2.91
C LEU A 24 -5.31 -1.18 1.57
N TYR A 25 -6.59 -1.14 1.21
CA TYR A 25 -7.06 -0.45 0.03
C TYR A 25 -6.88 1.08 0.12
N THR A 26 -7.29 1.67 1.25
CA THR A 26 -7.04 3.09 1.52
C THR A 26 -5.55 3.40 1.48
N MET A 27 -4.73 2.60 2.18
CA MET A 27 -3.29 2.78 2.23
C MET A 27 -2.63 2.65 0.86
N HIS A 28 -3.14 1.78 -0.03
CA HIS A 28 -2.64 1.66 -1.40
C HIS A 28 -2.84 2.93 -2.22
N ARG A 29 -4.02 3.56 -2.09
CA ARG A 29 -4.30 4.84 -2.73
C ARG A 29 -3.43 5.95 -2.18
N VAL A 30 -3.35 6.05 -0.85
CA VAL A 30 -2.54 7.08 -0.16
C VAL A 30 -1.06 6.95 -0.54
N SER A 31 -0.51 5.73 -0.52
CA SER A 31 0.88 5.49 -0.93
C SER A 31 1.11 5.80 -2.41
N GLY A 32 0.18 5.46 -3.30
CA GLY A 32 0.28 5.79 -4.72
C GLY A 32 0.30 7.30 -4.97
N ILE A 33 -0.60 8.05 -4.31
CA ILE A 33 -0.62 9.52 -4.36
C ILE A 33 0.71 10.08 -3.81
N GLY A 34 1.20 9.53 -2.69
CA GLY A 34 2.48 9.92 -2.11
C GLY A 34 3.66 9.71 -3.07
N LEU A 35 3.69 8.59 -3.80
CA LEU A 35 4.71 8.32 -4.81
C LEU A 35 4.65 9.30 -5.99
N VAL A 36 3.45 9.62 -6.48
CA VAL A 36 3.27 10.61 -7.56
C VAL A 36 3.78 11.99 -7.11
N ILE A 37 3.41 12.42 -5.91
CA ILE A 37 3.88 13.70 -5.33
C ILE A 37 5.40 13.67 -5.17
N TRP A 38 5.96 12.57 -4.66
CA TRP A 38 7.40 12.43 -4.49
C TRP A 38 8.14 12.55 -5.83
N ILE A 39 7.67 11.86 -6.89
CA ILE A 39 8.29 11.93 -8.23
C ILE A 39 8.24 13.36 -8.77
N ALA A 40 7.11 14.06 -8.63
CA ALA A 40 6.97 15.43 -9.09
C ALA A 40 7.96 16.36 -8.38
N ILE A 41 8.01 16.32 -7.04
CA ILE A 41 8.93 17.16 -6.24
C ILE A 41 10.39 16.80 -6.53
N HIS A 42 10.73 15.51 -6.58
CA HIS A 42 12.09 15.05 -6.84
C HIS A 42 12.58 15.48 -8.23
N THR A 43 11.70 15.42 -9.24
CA THR A 43 12.02 15.91 -10.59
C THR A 43 12.26 17.42 -10.59
N MET A 44 11.41 18.19 -9.89
CA MET A 44 11.60 19.64 -9.76
C MET A 44 12.87 20.00 -9.01
N GLN A 45 13.25 19.23 -7.98
CA GLN A 45 14.50 19.45 -7.26
C GLN A 45 15.72 19.20 -8.15
N ASN A 46 15.72 18.12 -8.93
CA ASN A 46 16.82 17.85 -9.86
C ASN A 46 16.93 18.92 -10.95
N ALA A 47 15.79 19.46 -11.41
CA ALA A 47 15.76 20.55 -12.39
C ALA A 47 16.15 21.92 -11.79
N PHE A 48 15.77 22.19 -10.52
CA PHE A 48 15.92 23.48 -9.86
C PHE A 48 16.49 23.33 -8.44
N PRO A 49 17.74 22.88 -8.28
CA PRO A 49 18.30 22.50 -6.98
C PRO A 49 18.37 23.66 -5.98
N LYS A 50 18.51 24.90 -6.44
CA LYS A 50 18.51 26.10 -5.57
C LYS A 50 17.12 26.46 -5.01
N LEU A 51 16.04 26.05 -5.68
CA LEU A 51 14.66 26.35 -5.26
C LEU A 51 14.07 25.26 -4.37
N PHE A 52 14.64 24.04 -4.41
CA PHE A 52 14.17 22.89 -3.63
C PHE A 52 15.29 22.24 -2.79
N PRO A 53 15.91 22.95 -1.84
CA PRO A 53 17.01 22.42 -1.03
C PRO A 53 16.48 21.62 0.18
N PHE A 54 15.54 20.68 0.03
CA PHE A 54 14.89 20.04 1.20
C PHE A 54 15.01 18.51 1.27
N MET A 55 15.49 17.85 0.22
CA MET A 55 15.71 16.39 0.21
C MET A 55 17.19 16.12 0.57
N TYR A 56 17.41 15.62 1.80
CA TYR A 56 18.73 15.45 2.45
C TYR A 56 19.02 14.00 2.89
N GLY A 57 18.37 13.02 2.26
CA GLY A 57 18.61 11.58 2.48
C GLY A 57 17.50 10.86 3.24
N TRP A 58 16.89 11.49 4.25
CA TRP A 58 15.87 10.86 5.10
C TRP A 58 14.57 10.56 4.33
N GLU A 59 14.25 11.38 3.34
CA GLU A 59 13.11 11.20 2.45
C GLU A 59 13.18 9.91 1.63
N TYR A 60 14.38 9.35 1.39
CA TYR A 60 14.50 8.03 0.76
C TYR A 60 14.00 6.90 1.67
N THR A 61 14.03 7.07 2.99
CA THR A 61 13.40 6.13 3.93
C THR A 61 11.88 6.12 3.75
N ILE A 62 11.28 7.31 3.63
CA ILE A 62 9.85 7.46 3.44
C ILE A 62 9.45 6.94 2.05
N LEU A 63 10.22 7.29 1.01
CA LEU A 63 10.04 6.74 -0.33
C LEU A 63 10.07 5.21 -0.28
N LEU A 64 11.07 4.62 0.38
CA LEU A 64 11.22 3.19 0.47
C LEU A 64 10.03 2.52 1.15
N LEU A 65 9.53 3.12 2.25
CA LEU A 65 8.34 2.63 2.93
C LEU A 65 7.12 2.64 2.01
N LEU A 66 6.86 3.78 1.36
CA LEU A 66 5.72 3.96 0.46
C LEU A 66 5.81 3.03 -0.75
N LEU A 67 6.98 2.94 -1.38
CA LEU A 67 7.24 2.13 -2.57
C LEU A 67 7.09 0.64 -2.26
N SER A 68 7.75 0.16 -1.20
CA SER A 68 7.70 -1.25 -0.82
C SER A 68 6.28 -1.68 -0.50
N PHE A 69 5.54 -0.85 0.25
CA PHE A 69 4.13 -1.12 0.55
C PHE A 69 3.27 -1.10 -0.72
N HIS A 70 3.40 -0.06 -1.54
CA HIS A 70 2.57 0.13 -2.73
C HIS A 70 2.78 -1.00 -3.74
N ALA A 71 4.03 -1.40 -3.98
CA ALA A 71 4.38 -2.48 -4.88
C ALA A 71 3.88 -3.84 -4.37
N ALA A 72 4.15 -4.18 -3.10
CA ALA A 72 3.69 -5.45 -2.52
C ALA A 72 2.16 -5.54 -2.50
N ASN A 73 1.48 -4.46 -2.10
CA ASN A 73 0.03 -4.44 -2.07
C ASN A 73 -0.59 -4.40 -3.48
N GLY A 74 0.06 -3.73 -4.44
CA GLY A 74 -0.32 -3.75 -5.86
C GLY A 74 -0.22 -5.15 -6.44
N MET A 75 0.86 -5.89 -6.14
CA MET A 75 1.01 -7.29 -6.54
C MET A 75 -0.09 -8.18 -5.94
N ARG A 76 -0.43 -7.96 -4.67
CA ARG A 76 -1.56 -8.65 -4.01
C ARG A 76 -2.86 -8.40 -4.77
N LEU A 77 -3.15 -7.16 -5.13
CA LEU A 77 -4.35 -6.77 -5.89
C LEU A 77 -4.36 -7.41 -7.28
N LEU A 78 -3.26 -7.31 -8.03
CA LEU A 78 -3.10 -7.89 -9.36
C LEU A 78 -3.40 -9.40 -9.36
N ILE A 79 -2.80 -10.14 -8.43
CA ILE A 79 -3.05 -11.59 -8.30
C ILE A 79 -4.53 -11.87 -8.02
N THR A 80 -5.16 -11.10 -7.12
CA THR A 80 -6.59 -11.29 -6.81
C THR A 80 -7.51 -10.88 -7.96
N GLU A 81 -7.16 -9.87 -8.75
CA GLU A 81 -7.92 -9.41 -9.93
C GLU A 81 -7.85 -10.44 -11.06
N LEU A 82 -6.74 -11.16 -11.19
CA LEU A 82 -6.61 -12.32 -12.09
C LEU A 82 -7.41 -13.54 -11.62
N GLY A 83 -8.13 -13.45 -10.50
CA GLY A 83 -8.97 -14.52 -9.98
C GLY A 83 -8.23 -15.56 -9.13
N PHE A 84 -6.91 -15.41 -8.95
CA PHE A 84 -6.15 -16.29 -8.08
C PHE A 84 -6.47 -16.02 -6.62
N LEU A 85 -6.43 -17.08 -5.80
CA LEU A 85 -6.61 -17.02 -4.34
C LEU A 85 -7.99 -16.53 -3.87
N LEU A 86 -8.92 -16.31 -4.81
CA LEU A 86 -10.33 -16.13 -4.53
C LEU A 86 -10.94 -17.48 -4.13
N GLY A 87 -11.79 -17.48 -3.10
CA GLY A 87 -12.55 -18.67 -2.70
C GLY A 87 -13.52 -19.12 -3.79
N LYS A 88 -14.07 -20.32 -3.66
CA LYS A 88 -15.11 -20.81 -4.58
C LYS A 88 -16.29 -19.82 -4.58
N THR A 89 -16.78 -19.50 -5.77
CA THR A 89 -18.02 -18.73 -5.91
C THR A 89 -19.20 -19.59 -5.46
N TYR A 90 -20.12 -18.99 -4.72
CA TYR A 90 -21.35 -19.65 -4.29
C TYR A 90 -22.53 -18.90 -4.88
N ARG A 91 -23.59 -19.63 -5.26
CA ARG A 91 -24.84 -18.99 -5.64
C ARG A 91 -25.33 -18.15 -4.46
N PRO A 92 -25.76 -16.90 -4.68
CA PRO A 92 -26.22 -16.01 -3.63
C PRO A 92 -27.65 -16.41 -3.20
N VAL A 93 -27.80 -17.62 -2.65
CA VAL A 93 -29.06 -18.14 -2.12
C VAL A 93 -29.10 -17.84 -0.62
N TYR A 94 -30.22 -17.30 -0.14
CA TYR A 94 -30.39 -17.03 1.27
C TYR A 94 -30.36 -18.33 2.11
N PRO A 95 -29.67 -18.37 3.26
CA PRO A 95 -28.89 -17.28 3.86
C PRO A 95 -27.53 -17.06 3.17
N TYR A 96 -27.22 -15.79 2.87
CA TYR A 96 -25.98 -15.43 2.20
C TYR A 96 -24.76 -15.85 3.04
N LYS A 97 -23.84 -16.60 2.42
CA LYS A 97 -22.56 -16.98 3.02
C LYS A 97 -21.44 -16.12 2.43
N MET A 98 -20.64 -15.51 3.29
CA MET A 98 -19.47 -14.71 2.90
C MET A 98 -18.30 -15.66 2.56
N GLY A 99 -18.27 -16.19 1.33
CA GLY A 99 -17.31 -17.24 0.94
C GLY A 99 -15.86 -16.79 0.73
N VAL A 100 -15.59 -15.48 0.63
CA VAL A 100 -14.30 -14.97 0.10
C VAL A 100 -13.36 -14.42 1.19
N ILE A 101 -13.91 -13.79 2.25
CA ILE A 101 -13.15 -12.90 3.16
C ILE A 101 -12.36 -13.66 4.26
N TYR A 102 -12.68 -14.92 4.54
CA TYR A 102 -12.13 -15.63 5.72
C TYR A 102 -11.14 -16.76 5.40
N GLY A 103 -10.84 -17.01 4.12
CA GLY A 103 -10.06 -18.16 3.66
C GLY A 103 -8.63 -17.83 3.22
N THR A 104 -8.26 -18.39 2.07
CA THR A 104 -6.92 -18.28 1.45
C THR A 104 -6.47 -16.84 1.23
N GLN A 105 -7.39 -15.94 0.86
CA GLN A 105 -7.08 -14.53 0.62
C GLN A 105 -6.57 -13.80 1.87
N LYS A 106 -7.12 -14.10 3.06
CA LYS A 106 -6.66 -13.50 4.32
C LYS A 106 -5.24 -13.97 4.65
N LYS A 107 -4.97 -15.27 4.51
CA LYS A 107 -3.62 -15.85 4.71
C LYS A 107 -2.62 -15.23 3.73
N PHE A 108 -2.99 -15.14 2.46
CA PHE A 108 -2.18 -14.49 1.43
C PHE A 108 -1.89 -13.02 1.74
N THR A 109 -2.90 -12.28 2.21
CA THR A 109 -2.74 -10.88 2.64
C THR A 109 -1.70 -10.77 3.75
N ILE A 110 -1.75 -11.65 4.75
CA ILE A 110 -0.76 -11.67 5.84
C ILE A 110 0.64 -11.99 5.30
N VAL A 111 0.78 -13.00 4.44
CA VAL A 111 2.06 -13.36 3.82
C VAL A 111 2.64 -12.18 3.03
N MET A 112 1.82 -11.48 2.24
CA MET A 112 2.26 -10.31 1.49
C MET A 112 2.69 -9.15 2.39
N LEU A 113 2.03 -8.96 3.54
CA LEU A 113 2.44 -7.95 4.52
C LEU A 113 3.78 -8.31 5.17
N LEU A 114 4.04 -9.59 5.44
CA LEU A 114 5.33 -10.05 5.94
C LEU A 114 6.43 -9.85 4.90
N ILE A 115 6.17 -10.18 3.63
CA ILE A 115 7.12 -9.94 2.53
C ILE A 115 7.43 -8.44 2.41
N PHE A 116 6.40 -7.59 2.42
CA PHE A 116 6.57 -6.14 2.46
C PHE A 116 7.49 -5.69 3.60
N PHE A 117 7.21 -6.15 4.83
CA PHE A 117 7.98 -5.75 6.00
C PHE A 117 9.43 -6.22 5.91
N MET A 118 9.67 -7.43 5.42
CA MET A 118 11.02 -7.96 5.18
C MET A 118 11.78 -7.14 4.13
N ILE A 119 11.16 -6.84 2.98
CA ILE A 119 11.76 -6.00 1.92
C ILE A 119 12.12 -4.63 2.50
N PHE A 120 11.20 -4.02 3.24
CA PHE A 120 11.43 -2.73 3.88
C PHE A 120 12.62 -2.78 4.84
N LEU A 121 12.69 -3.77 5.74
CA LEU A 121 13.80 -3.89 6.70
C LEU A 121 15.15 -4.08 6.01
N VAL A 122 15.22 -4.95 5.00
CA VAL A 122 16.44 -5.20 4.23
C VAL A 122 16.90 -3.92 3.55
N MET A 123 16.01 -3.26 2.80
CA MET A 123 16.34 -2.03 2.08
C MET A 123 16.67 -0.87 3.04
N PHE A 124 15.99 -0.78 4.17
CA PHE A 124 16.26 0.21 5.20
C PHE A 124 17.66 0.00 5.80
N TYR A 125 18.02 -1.25 6.11
CA TYR A 125 19.37 -1.58 6.57
C TYR A 125 20.44 -1.16 5.55
N TYR A 126 20.24 -1.46 4.26
CA TYR A 126 21.15 -1.01 3.20
C TYR A 126 21.25 0.51 3.10
N LEU A 127 20.12 1.22 3.19
CA LEU A 127 20.11 2.69 3.18
C LEU A 127 20.93 3.25 4.36
N MET A 128 20.72 2.71 5.56
CA MET A 128 21.44 3.14 6.77
C MET A 128 22.94 2.85 6.69
N LEU A 129 23.35 1.71 6.11
CA LEU A 129 24.76 1.42 5.86
C LEU A 129 25.38 2.44 4.91
N ASN A 130 24.73 2.73 3.80
CA ASN A 130 25.26 3.67 2.81
C ASN A 130 25.34 5.10 3.35
N MET A 131 24.38 5.53 4.17
CA MET A 131 24.46 6.85 4.81
C MET A 131 25.64 6.98 5.79
N ARG A 132 26.04 5.89 6.46
CA ARG A 132 27.22 5.89 7.36
C ARG A 132 28.56 5.90 6.65
N VAL A 133 28.61 5.50 5.38
CA VAL A 133 29.85 5.49 4.58
C VAL A 133 30.17 6.88 4.01
N ILE A 134 29.16 7.76 3.93
CA ILE A 134 29.27 9.09 3.29
C ILE A 134 29.52 10.20 4.35
N THR A 135 29.39 9.90 5.64
CA THR A 135 29.70 10.79 6.77
C THR A 135 31.06 10.49 7.37
#